data_AF-A0A2E1L5H6-F1
#
_entry.id   AF-A0A2E1L5H6-F1
#
_cell.length_a   1.000
_cell.length_b   1.000
_cell.length_c   1.000
_cell.angle_alpha   90.00
_cell.angle_beta   90.00
_cell.angle_gamma   90.00
#
_symmetry.space_group_name_H-M   'P 1'
#
loop_
_entity.id
_entity.type
_entity.pdbx_description
1 polymer ?
#
loop_
_entity_poly.entity_id
_entity_poly.type
_entity_poly.pdbx_seq_one_letter_code
_entity_poly.pdbx_strand_id
1 'polypeptide(L)' 'KTTKHSTAKQAAKIAKLSNVKLLILGHYSSRYDNIDVFKIEAKTEFENIVLAEDNKIIEI' A
#
# COMPACT_ATOMS: atom_id res chain seq x y z
N LYS A 1 -13.39 6.70 17.79
CA LYS A 1 -13.61 7.56 16.59
C LYS A 1 -12.96 6.83 15.42
N THR A 2 -13.72 6.14 14.58
CA THR A 2 -13.20 5.36 13.46
C THR A 2 -12.84 6.31 12.33
N THR A 3 -11.56 6.47 12.06
CA THR A 3 -11.13 7.19 10.87
C THR A 3 -11.41 6.26 9.69
N LYS A 4 -12.08 6.77 8.65
CA LYS A 4 -12.54 5.99 7.48
C LYS A 4 -11.37 5.57 6.56
N HIS A 5 -10.20 5.26 7.12
CA HIS A 5 -9.02 4.85 6.38
C HIS A 5 -9.02 3.34 6.19
N SER A 6 -8.69 2.91 4.99
CA SER A 6 -8.42 1.51 4.67
C SER A 6 -7.04 1.11 5.17
N THR A 7 -6.89 -0.13 5.62
CA THR A 7 -5.56 -0.67 5.95
C THR A 7 -4.82 -1.12 4.70
N ALA A 8 -3.49 -1.19 4.78
CA ALA A 8 -2.66 -1.66 3.67
C ALA A 8 -3.03 -3.09 3.23
N LYS A 9 -3.37 -3.96 4.20
CA LYS A 9 -3.88 -5.30 3.93
C LYS A 9 -5.18 -5.29 3.12
N GLN A 10 -6.12 -4.38 3.42
CA GLN A 10 -7.37 -4.27 2.66
C GLN A 10 -7.12 -3.81 1.22
N ALA A 11 -6.23 -2.83 1.02
CA ALA A 11 -5.83 -2.39 -0.32
C ALA A 11 -5.18 -3.53 -1.12
N ALA A 12 -4.29 -4.31 -0.50
CA ALA A 12 -3.66 -5.48 -1.09
C ALA A 12 -4.67 -6.57 -1.50
N LYS A 13 -5.64 -6.84 -0.64
CA LYS A 13 -6.70 -7.80 -0.93
C LYS A 13 -7.53 -7.36 -2.14
N ILE A 14 -7.86 -6.07 -2.24
CA ILE A 14 -8.58 -5.53 -3.41
C ILE A 14 -7.72 -5.66 -4.67
N ALA A 15 -6.44 -5.29 -4.61
CA ALA A 15 -5.52 -5.42 -5.74
C ALA A 15 -5.44 -6.86 -6.28
N LYS A 16 -5.33 -7.84 -5.36
CA LYS A 16 -5.36 -9.26 -5.71
C LYS A 16 -6.68 -9.68 -6.36
N LEU A 17 -7.81 -9.24 -5.80
CA LEU A 17 -9.14 -9.53 -6.35
C LEU A 17 -9.35 -8.87 -7.73
N SER A 18 -8.83 -7.67 -7.93
CA SER A 18 -8.88 -6.94 -9.20
C SER A 18 -7.85 -7.42 -10.23
N ASN A 19 -7.01 -8.41 -9.89
CA ASN A 19 -5.99 -9.00 -10.75
C ASN A 19 -5.02 -7.96 -11.37
N VAL A 20 -4.69 -6.91 -10.60
CA VAL A 20 -3.77 -5.87 -11.07
C VAL A 20 -2.33 -6.40 -11.06
N LYS A 21 -1.47 -5.84 -11.92
CA LYS A 21 -0.05 -6.22 -11.99
C LYS A 21 0.80 -5.58 -10.89
N LEU A 22 0.40 -4.37 -10.46
CA LEU A 22 1.14 -3.55 -9.50
C LEU A 22 0.17 -2.81 -8.59
N LEU A 23 0.45 -2.80 -7.29
CA LEU A 23 -0.26 -2.01 -6.29
C LEU A 23 0.66 -0.91 -5.80
N ILE A 24 0.24 0.33 -5.95
CA ILE A 24 0.97 1.48 -5.44
C ILE A 24 0.26 1.93 -4.15
N LEU A 25 0.93 1.78 -3.02
CA LEU A 25 0.47 2.31 -1.74
C LEU A 25 1.04 3.72 -1.59
N GLY A 26 0.21 4.67 -1.20
CA GLY A 26 0.62 6.04 -0.93
C GLY A 26 -0.26 6.68 0.13
N HIS A 27 -0.06 7.97 0.39
CA HIS A 27 -0.89 8.72 1.35
C HIS A 27 -0.80 8.17 2.79
N TYR A 28 0.40 7.81 3.23
CA TYR A 28 0.64 7.41 4.61
C TYR A 28 0.39 8.59 5.54
N SER A 29 -0.20 8.31 6.72
CA SER A 29 -0.27 9.34 7.75
C SER A 29 1.16 9.71 8.15
N SER A 30 1.51 10.99 8.07
CA SER A 30 2.82 11.57 8.44
C SER A 30 3.24 11.33 9.90
N ARG A 31 2.43 10.59 10.66
CA ARG A 31 2.71 10.13 12.03
C ARG A 31 3.46 8.80 12.08
N TYR A 32 3.59 8.10 10.95
CA TYR A 32 4.32 6.84 10.86
C TYR A 32 5.62 7.07 10.09
N ASP A 33 6.75 7.11 10.80
CA ASP A 33 8.08 7.14 10.21
C ASP A 33 8.40 5.89 9.37
N ASN A 34 7.78 4.77 9.71
CA ASN A 34 8.07 3.49 9.08
C ASN A 34 6.91 3.02 8.21
N ILE A 35 7.04 3.21 6.90
CA ILE A 35 6.06 2.78 5.89
C ILE A 35 6.24 1.30 5.48
N ASP A 36 7.36 0.67 5.86
CA ASP A 36 7.61 -0.76 5.60
C ASP A 36 6.61 -1.66 6.33
N VAL A 37 6.07 -1.24 7.47
CA VAL A 37 5.02 -2.00 8.16
C VAL A 37 3.80 -2.20 7.27
N PHE A 38 3.42 -1.17 6.50
CA PHE A 38 2.31 -1.26 5.54
C PHE A 38 2.67 -2.16 4.36
N LYS A 39 3.92 -2.13 3.90
CA LYS A 39 4.42 -3.04 2.86
C LYS A 39 4.32 -4.49 3.31
N ILE A 40 4.78 -4.80 4.52
CA ILE A 40 4.77 -6.15 5.08
C ILE A 40 3.32 -6.64 5.20
N GLU A 41 2.43 -5.81 5.75
CA GLU A 41 1.01 -6.14 5.89
C GLU A 41 0.35 -6.43 4.54
N ALA A 42 0.57 -5.55 3.57
CA ALA A 42 0.03 -5.70 2.22
C ALA A 42 0.65 -6.91 1.50
N LYS A 43 1.95 -7.18 1.71
CA LYS A 43 2.68 -8.31 1.10
C LYS A 43 2.10 -9.67 1.46
N THR A 44 1.42 -9.77 2.61
CA THR A 44 0.70 -11.00 3.00
C THR A 44 -0.45 -11.35 2.05
N GLU A 45 -1.07 -10.35 1.41
CA GLU A 45 -2.18 -10.56 0.49
C GLU A 45 -1.74 -10.39 -0.98
N PHE A 46 -0.76 -9.53 -1.27
CA PHE A 46 -0.33 -9.19 -2.64
C PHE A 46 1.17 -8.90 -2.71
N GLU A 47 1.95 -9.58 -3.57
CA GLU A 47 3.41 -9.42 -3.57
C GLU A 47 3.92 -8.15 -4.29
N ASN A 48 3.27 -7.75 -5.39
CA ASN A 48 3.76 -6.66 -6.27
C ASN A 48 3.38 -5.27 -5.77
N ILE A 49 3.97 -4.84 -4.66
CA ILE A 49 3.64 -3.58 -4.01
C ILE A 49 4.77 -2.57 -4.14
N VAL A 50 4.43 -1.34 -4.54
CA VAL A 50 5.30 -0.19 -4.55
C VAL A 50 4.83 0.79 -3.49
N LEU A 51 5.74 1.22 -2.62
CA LEU A 51 5.50 2.32 -1.70
C LEU A 51 5.78 3.63 -2.45
N ALA A 52 4.79 4.51 -2.55
CA ALA A 52 4.95 5.83 -3.12
C ALA A 52 5.70 6.72 -2.11
N GLU A 53 6.79 7.31 -2.55
CA GLU A 53 7.61 8.24 -1.78
C GLU A 53 7.72 9.54 -2.58
N ASP A 54 8.00 10.65 -1.91
CA ASP A 54 8.17 11.94 -2.58
C ASP A 54 9.29 11.84 -3.63
N ASN A 55 9.01 12.31 -4.85
CA ASN A 55 9.85 12.17 -6.04
C ASN A 55 10.08 10.75 -6.56
N LYS A 56 9.28 9.76 -6.15
CA LYS A 56 9.39 8.41 -6.70
C LYS A 56 8.77 8.31 -8.08
N ILE A 57 9.59 7.98 -9.07
CA ILE A 57 9.15 7.69 -10.44
C ILE A 57 8.88 6.19 -10.54
N ILE A 58 7.69 5.83 -11.03
CA ILE A 58 7.28 4.45 -11.26
C ILE A 58 7.02 4.32 -12.75
N GLU A 59 7.88 3.57 -13.45
CA GLU A 59 7.64 3.16 -14.83
C GLU A 59 6.71 1.94 -14.84
N ILE A 60 5.74 1.94 -15.76
CA ILE A 60 4.66 0.95 -15.88
C ILE A 60 4.77 0.26 -17.23
#